data_AF-A6EXK5-F1
#
_entry.id   AF-A6EXK5-F1
#
_cell.length_a   1.000
_cell.length_b   1.000
_cell.length_c   1.000
_cell.angle_alpha   90.00
_cell.angle_beta   90.00
_cell.angle_gamma   90.00
#
_symmetry.space_group_name_H-M   'P 1'
#
loop_
_entity.id
_entity.type
_entity.pdbx_description
1 polymer ?
#
loop_
_entity_poly.entity_id
_entity_poly.type
_entity_poly.pdbx_seq_one_letter_code
_entity_poly.pdbx_strand_id
1 'polypeptide(L)'
;METGIAHNRKQDKLTKLSIEDVLTILRCVSELPTNVLDRRGVPKTSTIISQGKNLAHLYAHASMNRHEENVVEGYKLVEAGDPMILIELEPHEIADDLFSSEKQGLTLIRKDWINGANALFFRFETSFGAVPTWILQKGSANSDQLRSLRICLSRLHAEREVLDLVLKQIHRRRLLNPPTEEIVDMIDDYFNERTKIINRESWAGIKQSGMAAAFDATSSVIRPAIREQLIRRYEGGRLQVWKKIESFQQQRRSTRSVKVINIESGGSMIERQVNVSGTGNIVNVADYMSDVKNTVNNNISSSSASDEVISLVDELTKEIERISNQIDPVQLKKLGKNVQALSSEVASEEPDKRWYEVSIQGIVDAAKAVGDIAEPVIKVAEKLSLLLLV
;
A
#
# COMPACT_ATOMS: atom_id res chain seq x y z
N MET A 1 -0.17 12.07 -5.20
CA MET A 1 -1.13 13.19 -5.06
C MET A 1 -1.13 13.60 -3.60
N GLU A 2 -1.06 14.89 -3.28
CA GLU A 2 -0.97 15.36 -1.89
C GLU A 2 -2.20 16.21 -1.58
N THR A 3 -2.91 15.86 -0.50
CA THR A 3 -4.13 16.56 -0.11
C THR A 3 -3.90 17.26 1.23
N GLY A 4 -3.92 18.59 1.20
CA GLY A 4 -3.87 19.43 2.40
C GLY A 4 -5.28 19.82 2.84
N ILE A 5 -5.60 19.60 4.12
CA ILE A 5 -6.88 19.93 4.74
C ILE A 5 -6.60 20.93 5.85
N ALA A 6 -7.28 22.07 5.83
CA ALA A 6 -7.21 23.06 6.89
C ALA A 6 -8.58 23.72 7.05
N HIS A 7 -8.91 24.12 8.27
CA HIS A 7 -10.15 24.83 8.53
C HIS A 7 -10.15 26.22 7.88
N ASN A 8 -11.27 26.57 7.25
CA ASN A 8 -11.47 27.90 6.69
C ASN A 8 -11.80 28.88 7.82
N ARG A 9 -10.84 29.74 8.17
CA ARG A 9 -10.97 30.76 9.24
C ARG A 9 -12.15 31.74 9.08
N LYS A 10 -12.81 31.78 7.93
CA LYS A 10 -14.02 32.59 7.69
C LYS A 10 -15.31 31.90 8.14
N GLN A 11 -15.26 30.60 8.43
CA GLN A 11 -16.40 29.81 8.90
C GLN A 11 -16.45 29.81 10.43
N ASP A 12 -17.52 29.25 10.99
CA ASP A 12 -17.65 29.05 12.43
C ASP A 12 -16.48 28.24 12.98
N LYS A 13 -15.97 28.66 14.14
CA LYS A 13 -14.79 28.05 14.75
C LYS A 13 -15.08 26.60 15.10
N LEU A 14 -14.24 25.70 14.60
CA LEU A 14 -14.15 24.35 15.13
C LEU A 14 -13.54 24.41 16.53
N THR A 15 -14.10 23.67 17.48
CA THR A 15 -13.55 23.61 18.84
C THR A 15 -13.59 22.19 19.36
N LYS A 16 -12.49 21.77 20.01
CA LYS A 16 -12.39 20.52 20.78
C LYS A 16 -12.67 19.25 19.96
N LEU A 17 -12.19 19.16 18.73
CA LEU A 17 -12.21 17.93 17.96
C LEU A 17 -11.41 16.85 18.71
N SER A 18 -12.04 15.69 18.87
CA SER A 18 -11.39 14.46 19.29
C SER A 18 -10.56 13.87 18.15
N ILE A 19 -9.73 12.85 18.43
CA ILE A 19 -9.05 12.12 17.37
C ILE A 19 -10.06 11.44 16.45
N GLU A 20 -11.15 10.92 17.01
CA GLU A 20 -12.22 10.24 16.28
C GLU A 20 -12.91 11.21 15.30
N ASP A 21 -13.14 12.46 15.70
CA ASP A 21 -13.69 13.50 14.82
C ASP A 21 -12.74 13.78 13.64
N VAL A 22 -11.44 13.94 13.93
CA VAL A 22 -10.42 14.21 12.91
C VAL A 22 -10.31 13.04 11.94
N LEU A 23 -10.31 11.81 12.44
CA LEU A 23 -10.29 10.61 11.60
C LEU A 23 -11.59 10.49 10.77
N THR A 24 -12.73 10.90 11.32
CA THR A 24 -14.01 10.90 10.59
C THR A 24 -13.97 11.90 9.43
N ILE A 25 -13.45 13.11 9.68
CA ILE A 25 -13.20 14.12 8.63
C ILE A 25 -12.27 13.55 7.56
N LEU A 26 -11.17 12.87 7.95
CA LEU A 26 -10.27 12.22 7.00
C LEU A 26 -10.98 11.20 6.13
N ARG A 27 -11.84 10.36 6.70
CA ARG A 27 -12.62 9.37 5.96
C ARG A 27 -13.50 10.06 4.94
N CYS A 28 -14.31 11.02 5.38
CA CYS A 28 -15.21 11.76 4.51
C CYS A 28 -14.44 12.45 3.38
N VAL A 29 -13.34 13.14 3.68
CA VAL A 29 -12.52 13.82 2.66
C VAL A 29 -11.91 12.82 1.69
N SER A 30 -11.37 11.70 2.19
CA SER A 30 -10.76 10.67 1.35
C SER A 30 -11.76 10.03 0.39
N GLU A 31 -13.00 9.92 0.80
CA GLU A 31 -14.10 9.34 0.02
C GLU A 31 -14.83 10.39 -0.86
N LEU A 32 -14.44 11.68 -0.81
CA LEU A 32 -15.10 12.72 -1.58
C LEU A 32 -15.05 12.41 -3.09
N PRO A 33 -16.22 12.34 -3.77
CA PRO A 33 -16.26 12.15 -5.20
C PRO A 33 -15.71 13.40 -5.89
N THR A 34 -14.81 13.18 -6.84
CA THR A 34 -14.17 14.23 -7.63
C THR A 34 -14.24 13.85 -9.10
N ASN A 35 -14.18 14.86 -9.98
CA ASN A 35 -14.19 14.69 -11.42
C ASN A 35 -12.85 15.16 -11.98
N VAL A 36 -12.13 14.26 -12.64
CA VAL A 36 -10.90 14.58 -13.39
C VAL A 36 -11.16 14.26 -14.85
N LEU A 37 -10.88 15.21 -15.75
CA LEU A 37 -11.06 14.97 -17.19
C LEU A 37 -10.03 13.94 -17.67
N ASP A 38 -10.44 13.05 -18.57
CA ASP A 38 -9.49 12.23 -19.31
C ASP A 38 -8.91 13.01 -20.51
N ARG A 39 -8.04 12.35 -21.29
CA ARG A 39 -7.38 12.97 -22.46
C ARG A 39 -8.36 13.43 -23.54
N ARG A 40 -9.59 12.90 -23.56
CA ARG A 40 -10.65 13.25 -24.52
C ARG A 40 -11.58 14.32 -23.96
N GLY A 41 -11.30 14.84 -22.77
CA GLY A 41 -12.17 15.79 -22.07
C GLY A 41 -13.39 15.13 -21.42
N VAL A 42 -13.44 13.80 -21.32
CA VAL A 42 -14.55 13.10 -20.67
C VAL A 42 -14.28 13.04 -19.17
N PRO A 43 -15.21 13.48 -18.31
CA PRO A 43 -15.01 13.43 -16.86
C PRO A 43 -14.95 11.98 -16.37
N LYS A 44 -13.95 11.68 -15.53
CA LYS A 44 -13.81 10.45 -14.76
C LYS A 44 -14.09 10.75 -13.30
N THR A 45 -15.22 10.23 -12.83
CA THR A 45 -15.62 10.32 -11.42
C THR A 45 -14.93 9.23 -10.61
N SER A 46 -14.25 9.63 -9.55
CA SER A 46 -13.61 8.74 -8.57
C SER A 46 -13.43 9.48 -7.25
N THR A 47 -13.11 8.77 -6.17
CA THR A 47 -12.76 9.41 -4.89
C THR A 47 -11.47 10.21 -5.03
N ILE A 48 -11.30 11.28 -4.25
CA ILE A 48 -10.12 12.14 -4.35
C ILE A 48 -8.81 11.32 -4.27
N ILE A 49 -8.69 10.40 -3.32
CA ILE A 49 -7.47 9.60 -3.10
C ILE A 49 -7.15 8.66 -4.27
N SER A 50 -8.15 8.25 -5.05
CA SER A 50 -7.97 7.36 -6.20
C SER A 50 -7.74 8.11 -7.52
N GLN A 51 -7.81 9.44 -7.53
CA GLN A 51 -7.60 10.24 -8.74
C GLN A 51 -6.16 10.30 -9.23
N GLY A 52 -5.19 9.80 -8.45
CA GLY A 52 -3.76 9.88 -8.79
C GLY A 52 -3.45 9.40 -10.20
N LYS A 53 -4.08 8.29 -10.65
CA LYS A 53 -3.87 7.75 -12.01
C LYS A 53 -4.39 8.68 -13.11
N ASN A 54 -5.56 9.28 -12.92
CA ASN A 54 -6.14 10.20 -13.89
C ASN A 54 -5.30 11.49 -13.97
N LEU A 55 -4.86 12.01 -12.83
CA LEU A 55 -3.97 13.17 -12.76
C LEU A 55 -2.60 12.89 -13.41
N ALA A 56 -2.01 11.72 -13.17
CA ALA A 56 -0.75 11.32 -13.80
C ALA A 56 -0.88 11.25 -15.33
N HIS A 57 -2.00 10.73 -15.85
CA HIS A 57 -2.26 10.70 -17.29
C HIS A 57 -2.45 12.09 -17.90
N LEU A 58 -3.14 13.00 -17.20
CA LEU A 58 -3.28 14.39 -17.63
C LEU A 58 -1.94 15.12 -17.61
N TYR A 59 -1.15 14.92 -16.55
CA TYR A 59 0.18 15.48 -16.44
C TYR A 59 1.06 15.03 -17.61
N ALA A 60 1.12 13.72 -17.90
CA ALA A 60 1.87 13.20 -19.04
C ALA A 60 1.40 13.83 -20.36
N HIS A 61 0.10 14.01 -20.53
CA HIS A 61 -0.47 14.57 -21.74
C HIS A 61 -0.17 16.07 -21.91
N ALA A 62 -0.04 16.80 -20.80
CA ALA A 62 0.29 18.21 -20.80
C ALA A 62 1.80 18.47 -20.90
N SER A 63 2.64 17.57 -20.38
CA SER A 63 4.10 17.78 -20.27
C SER A 63 4.92 17.16 -21.40
N MET A 64 4.36 16.27 -22.21
CA MET A 64 5.09 15.61 -23.31
C MET A 64 4.98 16.38 -24.62
N ASN A 65 6.11 16.52 -25.31
CA ASN A 65 6.16 17.09 -26.66
C ASN A 65 5.49 16.15 -27.66
N ARG A 66 4.33 16.53 -28.19
CA ARG A 66 3.50 15.68 -29.06
C ARG A 66 4.13 15.37 -30.42
N HIS A 67 5.22 16.05 -30.78
CA HIS A 67 5.89 15.92 -32.06
C HIS A 67 7.07 14.94 -32.04
N GLU A 68 7.41 14.36 -30.89
CA GLU A 68 8.47 13.35 -30.80
C GLU A 68 7.96 11.94 -31.13
N GLU A 69 8.78 11.15 -31.82
CA GLU A 69 8.43 9.78 -32.26
C GLU A 69 8.16 8.83 -31.06
N ASN A 70 8.71 9.12 -29.88
CA ASN A 70 8.68 8.24 -28.71
C ASN A 70 7.64 8.62 -27.65
N VAL A 71 6.67 9.47 -27.97
CA VAL A 71 5.63 9.93 -27.04
C VAL A 71 4.89 8.77 -26.36
N VAL A 72 4.61 7.68 -27.08
CA VAL A 72 3.92 6.49 -26.55
C VAL A 72 4.71 5.82 -25.43
N GLU A 73 6.03 5.75 -25.56
CA GLU A 73 6.88 5.15 -24.53
C GLU A 73 7.07 6.06 -23.33
N GLY A 74 7.18 7.38 -23.55
CA GLY A 74 7.16 8.37 -22.48
C GLY A 74 5.92 8.21 -21.59
N TYR A 75 4.74 8.03 -22.17
CA TYR A 75 3.50 7.83 -21.41
C TYR A 75 3.55 6.62 -20.47
N LYS A 76 4.31 5.57 -20.80
CA LYS A 76 4.43 4.37 -19.95
C LYS A 76 5.33 4.60 -18.73
N LEU A 77 6.11 5.68 -18.71
CA LEU A 77 6.98 6.04 -17.59
C LEU A 77 6.26 6.85 -16.52
N VAL A 78 5.17 7.55 -16.88
CA VAL A 78 4.41 8.37 -15.94
C VAL A 78 3.37 7.54 -15.22
N GLU A 79 3.54 7.42 -13.90
CA GLU A 79 2.63 6.70 -13.01
C GLU A 79 2.28 7.54 -11.79
N ALA A 80 1.14 7.22 -11.18
CA ALA A 80 0.79 7.79 -9.89
C ALA A 80 1.63 7.15 -8.79
N GLY A 81 2.26 7.98 -7.96
CA GLY A 81 2.79 7.56 -6.66
C GLY A 81 1.67 7.45 -5.63
N ASP A 82 1.99 6.89 -4.47
CA ASP A 82 1.01 6.78 -3.38
C ASP A 82 0.57 8.18 -2.92
N PRO A 83 -0.69 8.38 -2.51
CA PRO A 83 -1.14 9.66 -2.02
C PRO A 83 -0.64 9.94 -0.59
N MET A 84 -0.65 11.19 -0.18
CA MET A 84 -0.45 11.59 1.22
C MET A 84 -1.53 12.58 1.64
N ILE A 85 -1.99 12.48 2.89
CA ILE A 85 -2.93 13.42 3.48
C ILE A 85 -2.21 14.22 4.57
N LEU A 86 -2.45 15.52 4.60
CA LEU A 86 -1.96 16.43 5.61
C LEU A 86 -3.13 17.23 6.15
N ILE A 87 -3.34 17.18 7.46
CA ILE A 87 -4.32 18.00 8.15
C ILE A 87 -3.56 19.04 8.97
N GLU A 88 -3.98 20.29 8.87
CA GLU A 88 -3.54 21.36 9.73
C GLU A 88 -4.69 21.82 10.61
N LEU A 89 -4.42 21.82 11.91
CA LEU A 89 -5.35 22.18 12.96
C LEU A 89 -4.77 23.35 13.76
N GLU A 90 -5.64 24.26 14.16
CA GLU A 90 -5.31 25.35 15.07
C GLU A 90 -5.29 24.86 16.54
N PRO A 91 -4.61 25.57 17.45
CA PRO A 91 -4.53 25.16 18.86
C PRO A 91 -5.86 24.93 19.56
N HIS A 92 -6.90 25.70 19.19
CA HIS A 92 -8.23 25.64 19.81
C HIS A 92 -9.15 24.59 19.19
N GLU A 93 -8.77 24.01 18.05
CA GLU A 93 -9.60 23.07 17.30
C GLU A 93 -9.52 21.66 17.86
N ILE A 94 -8.56 21.36 18.73
CA ILE A 94 -8.27 20.00 19.21
C ILE A 94 -8.47 19.93 20.72
N ALA A 95 -8.96 18.79 21.22
CA ALA A 95 -8.86 18.45 22.63
C ALA A 95 -7.38 18.37 23.09
N ASP A 96 -7.10 18.78 24.33
CA ASP A 96 -5.74 18.92 24.86
C ASP A 96 -4.92 17.62 24.90
N ASP A 97 -5.57 16.45 24.72
CA ASP A 97 -4.94 15.14 24.87
C ASP A 97 -4.26 14.62 23.58
N LEU A 98 -4.58 15.16 22.39
CA LEU A 98 -4.16 14.56 21.11
C LEU A 98 -2.63 14.43 20.97
N PHE A 99 -1.89 15.44 21.43
CA PHE A 99 -0.43 15.49 21.34
C PHE A 99 0.28 15.24 22.68
N SER A 100 -0.45 14.71 23.67
CA SER A 100 0.07 14.56 25.04
C SER A 100 0.82 13.24 25.26
N SER A 101 0.47 12.17 24.52
CA SER A 101 1.11 10.87 24.62
C SER A 101 1.16 10.14 23.28
N GLU A 102 2.14 9.24 23.12
CA GLU A 102 2.11 8.26 22.04
C GLU A 102 0.94 7.31 22.27
N LYS A 103 0.01 7.31 21.32
CA LYS A 103 -1.09 6.36 21.24
C LYS A 103 -0.69 5.24 20.28
N GLN A 104 -1.16 4.03 20.51
CA GLN A 104 -0.78 2.88 19.68
C GLN A 104 -1.16 3.11 18.19
N GLY A 105 -0.20 2.93 17.29
CA GLY A 105 -0.38 3.19 15.84
C GLY A 105 -0.21 4.66 15.41
N LEU A 106 -0.07 5.59 16.35
CA LEU A 106 0.19 7.01 16.12
C LEU A 106 1.63 7.34 16.53
N THR A 107 2.44 7.85 15.62
CA THR A 107 3.82 8.29 15.90
C THR A 107 3.84 9.78 16.18
N LEU A 108 4.11 10.15 17.44
CA LEU A 108 4.27 11.54 17.84
C LEU A 108 5.67 12.03 17.43
N ILE A 109 5.72 13.19 16.79
CA ILE A 109 6.99 13.82 16.44
C ILE A 109 7.45 14.74 17.57
N ARG A 110 8.72 14.59 17.93
CA ARG A 110 9.37 15.46 18.90
C ARG A 110 9.38 16.92 18.46
N LYS A 111 8.89 17.81 19.31
CA LYS A 111 8.75 19.26 19.00
C LYS A 111 10.08 19.93 18.65
N ASP A 112 11.19 19.51 19.27
CA ASP A 112 12.54 20.02 18.99
C ASP A 112 13.02 19.68 17.57
N TRP A 113 12.38 18.71 16.90
CA TRP A 113 12.71 18.33 15.52
C TRP A 113 11.96 19.16 14.49
N ILE A 114 10.89 19.86 14.89
CA ILE A 114 9.95 20.54 13.99
C ILE A 114 9.66 21.97 14.45
N ASN A 115 10.69 22.65 14.97
CA ASN A 115 10.63 24.07 15.36
C ASN A 115 9.49 24.40 16.35
N GLY A 116 9.14 23.48 17.26
CA GLY A 116 8.10 23.70 18.27
C GLY A 116 6.67 23.43 17.80
N ALA A 117 6.47 23.01 16.55
CA ALA A 117 5.17 22.51 16.09
C ALA A 117 4.82 21.19 16.79
N ASN A 118 3.54 20.85 16.77
CA ASN A 118 3.08 19.50 17.11
C ASN A 118 2.79 18.77 15.80
N ALA A 119 3.30 17.56 15.66
CA ALA A 119 2.99 16.72 14.51
C ALA A 119 2.80 15.27 14.94
N LEU A 120 1.86 14.62 14.31
CA LEU A 120 1.54 13.22 14.51
C LEU A 120 1.44 12.55 13.14
N PHE A 121 1.98 11.33 13.05
CA PHE A 121 2.03 10.56 11.82
C PHE A 121 1.40 9.18 12.01
N PHE A 122 0.66 8.71 11.01
CA PHE A 122 0.10 7.38 10.97
C PHE A 122 -0.28 6.97 9.55
N ARG A 123 -0.73 5.72 9.42
CA ARG A 123 -1.28 5.17 8.19
C ARG A 123 -2.79 5.04 8.38
N PHE A 124 -3.53 5.79 7.58
CA PHE A 124 -4.99 5.83 7.63
C PHE A 124 -5.57 4.79 6.68
N GLU A 125 -6.44 3.91 7.16
CA GLU A 125 -7.06 2.89 6.32
C GLU A 125 -8.16 3.52 5.48
N THR A 126 -8.11 3.26 4.18
CA THR A 126 -9.16 3.66 3.23
C THR A 126 -9.58 2.44 2.41
N SER A 127 -10.70 2.54 1.70
CA SER A 127 -11.13 1.53 0.74
C SER A 127 -10.13 1.28 -0.41
N PHE A 128 -9.15 2.17 -0.59
CA PHE A 128 -8.10 2.07 -1.60
C PHE A 128 -6.72 1.72 -1.01
N GLY A 129 -6.67 1.39 0.28
CA GLY A 129 -5.46 1.07 1.01
C GLY A 129 -5.06 2.12 2.05
N ALA A 130 -3.85 1.99 2.57
CA ALA A 130 -3.35 2.69 3.73
C ALA A 130 -2.58 3.94 3.28
N VAL A 131 -3.12 5.10 3.61
CA VAL A 131 -2.60 6.39 3.15
C VAL A 131 -1.75 7.02 4.27
N PRO A 132 -0.48 7.39 4.00
CA PRO A 132 0.33 8.14 4.96
C PRO A 132 -0.35 9.47 5.28
N THR A 133 -0.56 9.71 6.57
CA THR A 133 -1.35 10.84 7.05
C THR A 133 -0.60 11.57 8.16
N TRP A 134 -0.56 12.89 8.01
CA TRP A 134 0.04 13.82 8.97
C TRP A 134 -1.04 14.69 9.59
N ILE A 135 -1.07 14.78 10.91
CA ILE A 135 -1.82 15.81 11.63
C ILE A 135 -0.81 16.81 12.18
N LEU A 136 -0.94 18.06 11.77
CA LEU A 136 -0.09 19.16 12.18
C LEU A 136 -0.89 20.15 13.02
N GLN A 137 -0.23 20.68 14.05
CA GLN A 137 -0.74 21.82 14.79
C GLN A 137 0.40 22.78 15.09
N LYS A 138 0.08 24.07 15.06
CA LYS A 138 1.05 25.16 15.20
C LYS A 138 1.94 25.04 16.45
N GLY A 139 1.40 24.61 17.59
CA GLY A 139 2.16 24.56 18.85
C GLY A 139 2.78 25.92 19.18
N SER A 140 4.09 25.94 19.45
CA SER A 140 4.86 27.19 19.64
C SER A 140 5.50 27.71 18.35
N ALA A 141 5.37 26.99 17.23
CA ALA A 141 5.92 27.43 15.95
C ALA A 141 5.16 28.65 15.41
N ASN A 142 5.84 29.48 14.62
CA ASN A 142 5.18 30.52 13.84
C ASN A 142 4.60 29.96 12.52
N SER A 143 3.83 30.78 11.80
CA SER A 143 3.17 30.36 10.57
C SER A 143 4.14 29.99 9.44
N ASP A 144 5.31 30.63 9.38
CA ASP A 144 6.34 30.34 8.36
C ASP A 144 7.07 29.03 8.65
N GLN A 145 7.30 28.73 9.93
CA GLN A 145 7.84 27.45 10.39
C GLN A 145 6.87 26.31 10.11
N LEU A 146 5.57 26.50 10.38
CA LEU A 146 4.54 25.49 10.06
C LEU A 146 4.41 25.30 8.54
N ARG A 147 4.48 26.39 7.75
CA ARG A 147 4.56 26.30 6.29
C ARG A 147 5.78 25.52 5.84
N SER A 148 6.94 25.78 6.43
CA SER A 148 8.18 25.05 6.13
C SER A 148 8.00 23.56 6.45
N LEU A 149 7.38 23.21 7.58
CA LEU A 149 7.09 21.82 7.93
C LEU A 149 6.23 21.13 6.85
N ARG A 150 5.14 21.76 6.40
CA ARG A 150 4.31 21.21 5.33
C ARG A 150 5.11 20.95 4.05
N ILE A 151 5.92 21.92 3.63
CA ILE A 151 6.76 21.78 2.43
C ILE A 151 7.79 20.66 2.61
N CYS A 152 8.41 20.57 3.78
CA CYS A 152 9.38 19.53 4.11
C CYS A 152 8.75 18.13 3.98
N LEU A 153 7.57 17.92 4.59
CA LEU A 153 6.87 16.64 4.57
C LEU A 153 6.42 16.25 3.17
N SER A 154 5.81 17.20 2.45
CA SER A 154 5.34 17.00 1.07
C SER A 154 6.51 16.66 0.14
N ARG A 155 7.58 17.46 0.19
CA ARG A 155 8.78 17.19 -0.60
C ARG A 155 9.41 15.84 -0.26
N LEU A 156 9.58 15.53 1.02
CA LEU A 156 10.17 14.26 1.44
C LEU A 156 9.34 13.07 0.92
N HIS A 157 8.01 13.15 1.04
CA HIS A 157 7.11 12.14 0.51
C HIS A 157 7.21 12.01 -1.01
N ALA A 158 7.08 13.12 -1.75
CA ALA A 158 7.17 13.14 -3.20
C ALA A 158 8.50 12.55 -3.71
N GLU A 159 9.64 12.95 -3.15
CA GLU A 159 10.96 12.46 -3.57
C GLU A 159 11.10 10.95 -3.32
N ARG A 160 10.57 10.43 -2.20
CA ARG A 160 10.55 8.99 -1.92
C ARG A 160 9.70 8.23 -2.93
N GLU A 161 8.51 8.74 -3.25
CA GLU A 161 7.59 8.11 -4.18
C GLU A 161 8.13 8.13 -5.62
N VAL A 162 8.72 9.22 -6.06
CA VAL A 162 9.38 9.28 -7.38
C VAL A 162 10.51 8.27 -7.46
N LEU A 163 11.34 8.14 -6.40
CA LEU A 163 12.43 7.18 -6.37
C LEU A 163 11.95 5.73 -6.52
N ASP A 164 10.86 5.39 -5.83
CA ASP A 164 10.22 4.08 -5.94
C ASP A 164 9.64 3.83 -7.33
N LEU A 165 9.00 4.83 -7.93
CA LEU A 165 8.49 4.74 -9.30
C LEU A 165 9.62 4.51 -10.32
N VAL A 166 10.74 5.23 -10.21
CA VAL A 166 11.90 5.04 -11.09
C VAL A 166 12.43 3.60 -10.96
N LEU A 167 12.61 3.11 -9.73
CA LEU A 167 13.06 1.74 -9.49
C LEU A 167 12.07 0.69 -10.03
N LYS A 168 10.77 0.98 -9.94
CA LYS A 168 9.71 0.15 -10.54
C LYS A 168 9.79 0.14 -12.07
N GLN A 169 10.09 1.26 -12.73
CA GLN A 169 10.26 1.31 -14.19
C GLN A 169 11.51 0.55 -14.66
N ILE A 170 12.62 0.63 -13.91
CA ILE A 170 13.82 -0.19 -14.15
C ILE A 170 13.47 -1.69 -14.00
N HIS A 171 12.75 -2.04 -12.94
CA HIS A 171 12.30 -3.42 -12.74
C HIS A 171 11.35 -3.91 -13.84
N ARG A 172 10.60 -3.03 -14.48
CA ARG A 172 9.73 -3.35 -15.63
C ARG A 172 10.45 -3.32 -16.98
N ARG A 173 11.76 -3.07 -17.01
CA ARG A 173 12.57 -2.94 -18.25
C ARG A 173 12.08 -1.83 -19.18
N ARG A 174 11.46 -0.79 -18.61
CA ARG A 174 11.02 0.41 -19.35
C ARG A 174 12.08 1.52 -19.30
N LEU A 175 12.96 1.47 -18.30
CA LEU A 175 14.21 2.22 -18.25
C LEU A 175 15.37 1.23 -18.43
N LEU A 176 16.49 1.72 -18.97
CA LEU A 176 17.73 0.94 -19.19
C LEU A 176 17.57 -0.25 -20.16
N ASN A 177 16.84 -0.05 -21.27
CA ASN A 177 16.68 -1.08 -22.29
C ASN A 177 16.72 -0.50 -23.73
N PRO A 178 17.84 -0.65 -24.47
CA PRO A 178 19.12 -1.21 -24.01
C PRO A 178 19.84 -0.29 -23.01
N PRO A 179 20.64 -0.82 -22.07
CA PRO A 179 21.47 0.00 -21.20
C PRO A 179 22.66 0.55 -21.99
N THR A 180 22.70 1.86 -22.16
CA THR A 180 23.89 2.59 -22.68
C THR A 180 24.60 3.26 -21.52
N GLU A 181 25.92 3.45 -21.61
CA GLU A 181 26.73 4.12 -20.58
C GLU A 181 26.16 5.49 -20.18
N GLU A 182 25.76 6.32 -21.16
CA GLU A 182 25.16 7.64 -20.91
C GLU A 182 23.88 7.58 -20.06
N ILE A 183 22.93 6.71 -20.41
CA ILE A 183 21.69 6.52 -19.63
C ILE A 183 21.98 5.99 -18.22
N VAL A 184 22.98 5.11 -18.07
CA VAL A 184 23.40 4.59 -16.76
C VAL A 184 23.97 5.73 -15.91
N ASP A 185 24.86 6.55 -16.47
CA ASP A 185 25.44 7.70 -15.77
C ASP A 185 24.37 8.73 -15.35
N MET A 186 23.41 9.04 -16.24
CA MET A 186 22.30 9.94 -15.90
C MET A 186 21.44 9.42 -14.74
N ILE A 187 21.18 8.11 -14.73
CA ILE A 187 20.42 7.47 -13.66
C ILE A 187 21.23 7.46 -12.36
N ASP A 188 22.53 7.20 -12.43
CA ASP A 188 23.42 7.20 -11.28
C ASP A 188 23.51 8.60 -10.65
N ASP A 189 23.63 9.65 -11.46
CA ASP A 189 23.63 11.04 -11.01
C ASP A 189 22.29 11.41 -10.36
N TYR A 190 21.17 11.01 -10.98
CA TYR A 190 19.84 11.19 -10.40
C TYR A 190 19.73 10.51 -9.04
N PHE A 191 20.12 9.24 -8.90
CA PHE A 191 20.06 8.53 -7.62
C PHE A 191 20.97 9.19 -6.58
N ASN A 192 22.17 9.61 -6.95
CA ASN A 192 23.10 10.29 -6.03
C ASN A 192 22.51 11.61 -5.51
N GLU A 193 21.92 12.42 -6.38
CA GLU A 193 21.30 13.68 -6.01
C GLU A 193 20.08 13.45 -5.11
N ARG A 194 19.16 12.57 -5.51
CA ARG A 194 17.89 12.35 -4.80
C ARG A 194 18.08 11.65 -3.46
N THR A 195 18.97 10.67 -3.38
CA THR A 195 19.29 10.04 -2.10
C THR A 195 19.95 11.02 -1.13
N LYS A 196 20.76 11.98 -1.61
CA LYS A 196 21.32 13.05 -0.77
C LYS A 196 20.22 13.98 -0.22
N ILE A 197 19.20 14.28 -1.01
CA ILE A 197 18.06 15.08 -0.57
C ILE A 197 17.25 14.33 0.49
N ILE A 198 16.93 13.06 0.26
CA ILE A 198 16.13 12.23 1.19
C ILE A 198 16.87 11.98 2.52
N ASN A 199 18.19 11.76 2.46
CA ASN A 199 19.03 11.46 3.63
C ASN A 199 19.62 12.72 4.29
N ARG A 200 19.15 13.90 3.91
CA ARG A 200 19.58 15.15 4.54
C ARG A 200 19.20 15.13 6.02
N GLU A 201 20.11 15.55 6.89
CA GLU A 201 19.85 15.58 8.34
C GLU A 201 18.75 16.58 8.70
N SER A 202 18.82 17.79 8.12
CA SER A 202 17.86 18.86 8.38
C SER A 202 17.57 19.74 7.16
N TRP A 203 16.33 20.24 7.06
CA TRP A 203 15.89 21.19 6.04
C TRP A 203 15.06 22.30 6.68
N ALA A 204 15.39 23.57 6.44
CA ALA A 204 14.72 24.72 7.06
C ALA A 204 14.58 24.63 8.61
N GLY A 205 15.63 24.12 9.29
CA GLY A 205 15.63 23.91 10.74
C GLY A 205 14.87 22.66 11.22
N ILE A 206 14.18 21.95 10.32
CA ILE A 206 13.46 20.71 10.64
C ILE A 206 14.42 19.53 10.53
N LYS A 207 14.47 18.64 11.53
CA LYS A 207 15.23 17.39 11.48
C LYS A 207 14.51 16.37 10.62
N GLN A 208 14.87 16.33 9.34
CA GLN A 208 14.26 15.47 8.34
C GLN A 208 14.49 13.98 8.64
N SER A 209 15.64 13.62 9.23
CA SER A 209 15.92 12.25 9.68
C SER A 209 14.87 11.72 10.66
N GLY A 210 14.35 12.59 11.53
CA GLY A 210 13.27 12.26 12.45
C GLY A 210 11.93 11.99 11.74
N MET A 211 11.66 12.71 10.65
CA MET A 211 10.45 12.50 9.84
C MET A 211 10.56 11.19 9.07
N ALA A 212 11.73 10.93 8.48
CA ALA A 212 12.03 9.66 7.81
C ALA A 212 11.87 8.48 8.78
N ALA A 213 12.39 8.60 9.99
CA ALA A 213 12.22 7.59 11.04
C ALA A 213 10.75 7.36 11.40
N ALA A 214 9.90 8.39 11.41
CA ALA A 214 8.46 8.21 11.65
C ALA A 214 7.77 7.47 10.50
N PHE A 215 8.09 7.81 9.24
CA PHE A 215 7.64 7.03 8.08
C PHE A 215 8.04 5.56 8.19
N ASP A 216 9.27 5.30 8.64
CA ASP A 216 9.82 3.95 8.75
C ASP A 216 9.25 3.20 9.97
N ALA A 217 9.02 3.86 11.11
CA ALA A 217 8.49 3.26 12.34
C ALA A 217 7.08 2.69 12.18
N THR A 218 6.25 3.28 11.33
CA THR A 218 4.92 2.74 11.01
C THR A 218 4.96 1.54 10.05
N SER A 219 6.14 1.16 9.55
CA SER A 219 6.36 0.09 8.57
C SER A 219 7.14 -1.07 9.23
N SER A 220 6.46 -2.07 9.83
CA SER A 220 7.14 -3.25 10.47
C SER A 220 7.23 -4.50 9.55
N VAL A 221 8.10 -5.52 9.84
CA VAL A 221 9.05 -6.21 8.89
C VAL A 221 8.97 -7.78 8.74
N ILE A 222 9.27 -8.36 7.52
CA ILE A 222 10.04 -9.59 7.09
C ILE A 222 9.81 -10.21 5.65
N ARG A 223 10.91 -10.38 4.86
CA ARG A 223 11.24 -11.33 3.74
C ARG A 223 11.54 -10.91 2.25
N PRO A 224 12.44 -11.68 1.55
CA PRO A 224 13.60 -11.19 0.79
C PRO A 224 13.83 -11.95 -0.54
N ALA A 225 13.32 -11.49 -1.68
CA ALA A 225 13.42 -12.31 -2.92
C ALA A 225 13.71 -11.56 -4.23
N ILE A 226 14.20 -10.33 -4.19
CA ILE A 226 14.41 -9.51 -5.41
C ILE A 226 15.82 -8.91 -5.44
N ARG A 227 16.84 -9.71 -5.10
CA ARG A 227 18.24 -9.29 -5.11
C ARG A 227 18.92 -9.68 -6.42
N GLU A 228 18.82 -10.94 -6.82
CA GLU A 228 19.54 -11.46 -7.98
C GLU A 228 19.05 -10.91 -9.32
N GLN A 229 17.73 -10.72 -9.48
CA GLN A 229 17.17 -10.24 -10.75
C GLN A 229 17.42 -8.75 -11.04
N LEU A 230 17.68 -7.94 -10.02
CA LEU A 230 18.03 -6.53 -10.21
C LEU A 230 19.54 -6.36 -10.43
N ILE A 231 20.38 -7.13 -9.70
CA ILE A 231 21.84 -7.10 -9.86
C ILE A 231 22.25 -7.43 -11.29
N ARG A 232 21.68 -8.48 -11.89
CA ARG A 232 21.97 -8.85 -13.30
C ARG A 232 21.59 -7.76 -14.32
N ARG A 233 20.70 -6.83 -13.97
CA ARG A 233 20.26 -5.74 -14.86
C ARG A 233 21.07 -4.46 -14.70
N TYR A 234 21.81 -4.37 -13.59
CA TYR A 234 22.73 -3.29 -13.27
C TYR A 234 24.19 -3.68 -13.51
N GLU A 235 24.44 -4.79 -14.22
CA GLU A 235 25.78 -5.16 -14.69
C GLU A 235 26.33 -4.01 -15.57
N GLY A 236 27.27 -3.24 -15.00
CA GLY A 236 27.84 -2.02 -15.59
C GLY A 236 27.69 -0.75 -14.74
N GLY A 237 26.73 -0.70 -13.80
CA GLY A 237 26.55 0.46 -12.91
C GLY A 237 27.58 0.53 -11.79
N ARG A 238 27.87 1.73 -11.29
CA ARG A 238 28.84 1.89 -10.19
C ARG A 238 28.31 1.22 -8.92
N LEU A 239 29.02 0.19 -8.43
CA LEU A 239 28.73 -0.56 -7.20
C LEU A 239 28.33 0.32 -5.99
N GLN A 240 28.85 1.55 -5.93
CA GLN A 240 28.54 2.51 -4.88
C GLN A 240 27.10 3.05 -4.93
N VAL A 241 26.58 3.39 -6.11
CA VAL A 241 25.19 3.86 -6.28
C VAL A 241 24.24 2.71 -6.00
N TRP A 242 24.59 1.51 -6.47
CA TRP A 242 23.84 0.30 -6.15
C TRP A 242 23.73 0.05 -4.65
N LYS A 243 24.83 0.18 -3.89
CA LYS A 243 24.79 0.05 -2.42
C LYS A 243 23.87 1.09 -1.77
N LYS A 244 23.76 2.30 -2.33
CA LYS A 244 22.83 3.33 -1.84
C LYS A 244 21.37 2.99 -2.16
N ILE A 245 21.10 2.56 -3.39
CA ILE A 245 19.77 2.09 -3.80
C ILE A 245 19.37 0.87 -2.98
N GLU A 246 20.29 -0.07 -2.78
CA GLU A 246 20.11 -1.27 -1.97
C GLU A 246 19.85 -0.87 -0.51
N SER A 247 20.63 0.05 0.07
CA SER A 247 20.38 0.56 1.42
C SER A 247 19.02 1.25 1.54
N PHE A 248 18.66 2.11 0.58
CA PHE A 248 17.36 2.77 0.52
C PHE A 248 16.21 1.77 0.39
N GLN A 249 16.35 0.79 -0.51
CA GLN A 249 15.38 -0.28 -0.70
C GLN A 249 15.35 -1.22 0.50
N GLN A 250 16.45 -1.53 1.17
CA GLN A 250 16.49 -2.34 2.39
C GLN A 250 15.79 -1.63 3.54
N GLN A 251 15.98 -0.31 3.69
CA GLN A 251 15.22 0.52 4.62
C GLN A 251 13.71 0.49 4.29
N ARG A 252 13.33 0.42 3.01
CA ARG A 252 11.93 0.38 2.53
C ARG A 252 11.27 -1.02 2.47
N ARG A 253 12.04 -2.10 2.31
CA ARG A 253 11.57 -3.47 1.93
C ARG A 253 11.38 -4.43 3.10
N SER A 254 11.62 -3.96 4.30
CA SER A 254 11.42 -4.73 5.51
C SER A 254 9.88 -4.94 5.69
N THR A 255 9.40 -6.18 5.50
CA THR A 255 8.01 -6.56 5.11
C THR A 255 6.88 -6.50 6.14
N ARG A 256 5.64 -6.37 5.69
CA ARG A 256 4.79 -5.28 6.15
C ARG A 256 3.73 -5.79 7.09
N SER A 257 3.85 -5.45 8.36
CA SER A 257 2.75 -5.33 9.30
C SER A 257 2.62 -3.84 9.60
N VAL A 258 1.80 -3.16 8.81
CA VAL A 258 1.53 -1.74 9.05
C VAL A 258 0.39 -1.69 10.07
N LYS A 259 0.61 -1.01 11.18
CA LYS A 259 -0.47 -0.63 12.09
C LYS A 259 -1.28 0.44 11.38
N VAL A 260 -2.48 0.06 10.94
CA VAL A 260 -3.40 0.97 10.26
C VAL A 260 -4.51 1.32 11.22
N ILE A 261 -4.93 2.58 11.17
CA ILE A 261 -6.02 3.10 11.96
C ILE A 261 -7.26 3.15 11.08
N ASN A 262 -8.32 2.47 11.53
CA ASN A 262 -9.63 2.44 10.88
C ASN A 262 -10.71 2.94 11.86
N ILE A 263 -11.80 3.48 11.30
CA ILE A 263 -13.00 3.83 12.05
C ILE A 263 -14.14 2.97 11.52
N GLU A 264 -14.63 2.06 12.34
CA GLU A 264 -15.87 1.33 12.03
C GLU A 264 -17.11 2.23 12.21
N SER A 265 -18.19 1.86 11.52
CA SER A 265 -19.49 2.53 11.60
C SER A 265 -19.97 2.58 13.06
N GLY A 266 -19.80 3.73 13.71
CA GLY A 266 -20.02 3.91 15.15
C GLY A 266 -18.95 4.72 15.89
N GLY A 267 -17.85 5.10 15.23
CA GLY A 267 -16.83 6.00 15.79
C GLY A 267 -15.73 5.30 16.59
N SER A 268 -15.75 3.97 16.67
CA SER A 268 -14.72 3.20 17.38
C SER A 268 -13.45 3.09 16.52
N MET A 269 -12.35 3.56 17.09
CA MET A 269 -11.01 3.37 16.53
C MET A 269 -10.59 1.90 16.70
N ILE A 270 -10.35 1.21 15.58
CA ILE A 270 -9.85 -0.17 15.58
C ILE A 270 -8.49 -0.18 14.90
N GLU A 271 -7.50 -0.68 15.63
CA GLU A 271 -6.17 -0.92 15.09
C GLU A 271 -6.17 -2.25 14.35
N ARG A 272 -5.78 -2.24 13.08
CA ARG A 272 -5.64 -3.44 12.26
C ARG A 272 -4.20 -3.56 11.76
N GLN A 273 -3.68 -4.78 11.80
CA GLN A 273 -2.39 -5.11 11.20
C GLN A 273 -2.65 -5.60 9.78
N VAL A 274 -2.27 -4.80 8.78
CA VAL A 274 -2.59 -5.13 7.38
C VAL A 274 -1.32 -5.47 6.60
N ASN A 275 -1.38 -6.59 5.84
CA ASN A 275 -0.31 -7.06 4.97
C ASN A 275 -0.36 -6.34 3.61
N VAL A 276 0.64 -5.51 3.31
CA VAL A 276 0.67 -4.70 2.08
C VAL A 276 1.47 -5.39 0.97
N SER A 277 0.79 -5.99 -0.01
CA SER A 277 1.44 -6.56 -1.21
C SER A 277 1.94 -5.45 -2.16
N GLY A 278 3.08 -5.66 -2.81
CA GLY A 278 3.90 -4.67 -3.54
C GLY A 278 3.30 -4.04 -4.81
N THR A 279 1.99 -3.78 -4.85
CA THR A 279 1.34 -3.19 -6.03
C THR A 279 0.17 -2.29 -5.65
N GLY A 280 0.27 -1.47 -4.60
CA GLY A 280 -0.77 -0.49 -4.23
C GLY A 280 -2.13 -1.09 -3.80
N ASN A 281 -2.38 -2.36 -4.09
CA ASN A 281 -3.54 -3.11 -3.63
C ASN A 281 -3.16 -3.75 -2.30
N ILE A 282 -3.59 -3.08 -1.24
CA ILE A 282 -3.69 -3.70 0.07
C ILE A 282 -4.78 -4.75 -0.05
N VAL A 283 -4.40 -5.99 0.24
CA VAL A 283 -5.36 -7.09 0.38
C VAL A 283 -5.42 -7.28 1.87
N ASN A 284 -6.52 -6.84 2.50
CA ASN A 284 -6.75 -7.22 3.87
C ASN A 284 -6.92 -8.75 3.88
N VAL A 285 -5.88 -9.45 4.34
CA VAL A 285 -5.82 -10.91 4.35
C VAL A 285 -6.96 -11.50 5.16
N ALA A 286 -7.34 -10.84 6.27
CA ALA A 286 -8.44 -11.25 7.10
C ALA A 286 -9.80 -11.05 6.39
N ASP A 287 -10.04 -9.88 5.79
CA ASP A 287 -11.30 -9.64 5.06
C ASP A 287 -11.39 -10.56 3.84
N TYR A 288 -10.29 -10.72 3.08
CA TYR A 288 -10.25 -11.63 1.95
C TYR A 288 -10.54 -13.07 2.36
N MET A 289 -9.93 -13.56 3.44
CA MET A 289 -10.22 -14.91 3.93
C MET A 289 -11.63 -15.04 4.50
N SER A 290 -12.18 -13.97 5.09
CA SER A 290 -13.59 -13.92 5.49
C SER A 290 -14.51 -14.05 4.28
N ASP A 291 -14.26 -13.31 3.21
CA ASP A 291 -15.02 -13.39 1.95
C ASP A 291 -14.91 -14.79 1.32
N VAL A 292 -13.71 -15.36 1.29
CA VAL A 292 -13.47 -16.74 0.82
C VAL A 292 -14.27 -17.74 1.65
N LYS A 293 -14.18 -17.66 2.98
CA LYS A 293 -14.88 -18.54 3.91
C LYS A 293 -16.40 -18.42 3.77
N ASN A 294 -16.93 -17.20 3.69
CA ASN A 294 -18.35 -16.96 3.50
C ASN A 294 -18.83 -17.55 2.17
N THR A 295 -18.06 -17.35 1.09
CA THR A 295 -18.36 -17.92 -0.23
C THR A 295 -18.37 -19.45 -0.19
N VAL A 296 -17.31 -20.06 0.37
CA VAL A 296 -17.20 -21.51 0.49
C VAL A 296 -18.34 -22.08 1.33
N ASN A 297 -18.63 -21.49 2.50
CA ASN A 297 -19.70 -21.95 3.39
C ASN A 297 -21.08 -21.90 2.71
N ASN A 298 -21.36 -20.85 1.94
CA ASN A 298 -22.60 -20.73 1.19
C ASN A 298 -22.72 -21.82 0.11
N ASN A 299 -21.62 -22.07 -0.62
CA ASN A 299 -21.59 -23.10 -1.66
C ASN A 299 -21.79 -24.50 -1.07
N ILE A 300 -21.06 -24.87 -0.02
CA ILE A 300 -21.15 -26.21 0.55
C ILE A 300 -22.49 -26.45 1.29
N SER A 301 -23.10 -25.41 1.86
CA SER A 301 -24.42 -25.53 2.53
C SER A 301 -25.56 -25.82 1.55
N SER A 302 -25.37 -25.51 0.27
CA SER A 302 -26.35 -25.73 -0.80
C SER A 302 -25.98 -26.91 -1.72
N SER A 303 -24.83 -27.54 -1.49
CA SER A 303 -24.34 -28.65 -2.31
C SER A 303 -25.07 -29.96 -2.00
N SER A 304 -25.29 -30.78 -3.03
CA SER A 304 -25.75 -32.17 -2.90
C SER A 304 -24.61 -33.19 -2.83
N ALA A 305 -23.36 -32.75 -2.65
CA ALA A 305 -22.20 -33.62 -2.49
C ALA A 305 -22.27 -34.42 -1.18
N SER A 306 -21.42 -35.45 -1.05
CA SER A 306 -21.37 -36.24 0.18
C SER A 306 -20.86 -35.43 1.36
N ASP A 307 -21.32 -35.77 2.57
CA ASP A 307 -20.88 -35.15 3.82
C ASP A 307 -19.35 -35.19 3.99
N GLU A 308 -18.70 -36.24 3.48
CA GLU A 308 -17.25 -36.41 3.50
C GLU A 308 -16.54 -35.36 2.63
N VAL A 309 -17.04 -35.10 1.40
CA VAL A 309 -16.50 -34.06 0.51
C VAL A 309 -16.70 -32.68 1.13
N ILE A 310 -17.90 -32.40 1.65
CA ILE A 310 -18.23 -31.12 2.31
C ILE A 310 -17.28 -30.88 3.50
N SER A 311 -17.08 -31.89 4.34
CA SER A 311 -16.17 -31.81 5.49
C SER A 311 -14.73 -31.53 5.08
N LEU A 312 -14.24 -32.15 4.00
CA LEU A 312 -12.87 -31.94 3.54
C LEU A 312 -12.68 -30.55 2.91
N VAL A 313 -13.69 -29.99 2.23
CA VAL A 313 -13.64 -28.61 1.70
C VAL A 313 -13.62 -27.57 2.83
N ASP A 314 -14.39 -27.80 3.91
CA ASP A 314 -14.33 -26.97 5.12
C ASP A 314 -12.99 -27.09 5.84
N GLU A 315 -12.46 -28.31 6.01
CA GLU A 315 -11.13 -28.56 6.58
C GLU A 315 -10.02 -27.85 5.77
N LEU A 316 -10.10 -27.93 4.44
CA LEU A 316 -9.15 -27.26 3.55
C LEU A 316 -9.19 -25.74 3.73
N THR A 317 -10.38 -25.16 3.85
CA THR A 317 -10.57 -23.72 4.06
C THR A 317 -10.00 -23.28 5.42
N LYS A 318 -10.22 -24.07 6.47
CA LYS A 318 -9.66 -23.82 7.82
C LYS A 318 -8.13 -23.89 7.84
N GLU A 319 -7.53 -24.86 7.14
CA GLU A 319 -6.08 -24.95 7.04
C GLU A 319 -5.47 -23.76 6.28
N ILE A 320 -6.13 -23.30 5.20
CA ILE A 320 -5.71 -22.08 4.48
C ILE A 320 -5.82 -20.84 5.40
N GLU A 321 -6.91 -20.73 6.18
CA GLU A 321 -7.10 -19.64 7.15
C GLU A 321 -5.99 -19.64 8.22
N ARG A 322 -5.64 -20.82 8.75
CA ARG A 322 -4.59 -21.00 9.77
C ARG A 322 -3.22 -20.51 9.28
N ILE A 323 -2.88 -20.75 8.02
CA ILE A 323 -1.60 -20.33 7.44
C ILE A 323 -1.64 -18.93 6.80
N SER A 324 -2.82 -18.32 6.67
CA SER A 324 -3.02 -17.07 5.90
C SER A 324 -2.12 -15.91 6.33
N ASN A 325 -1.82 -15.80 7.63
CA ASN A 325 -0.94 -14.76 8.18
C ASN A 325 0.56 -15.05 8.03
N GLN A 326 0.93 -16.24 7.57
CA GLN A 326 2.32 -16.71 7.48
C GLN A 326 2.82 -16.82 6.03
N ILE A 327 1.95 -16.62 5.05
CA ILE A 327 2.24 -16.81 3.62
C ILE A 327 2.12 -15.50 2.85
N ASP A 328 2.72 -15.44 1.66
CA ASP A 328 2.63 -14.23 0.85
C ASP A 328 1.20 -14.04 0.29
N PRO A 329 0.72 -12.78 0.16
CA PRO A 329 -0.64 -12.51 -0.33
C PRO A 329 -0.93 -13.02 -1.74
N VAL A 330 0.09 -13.25 -2.58
CA VAL A 330 -0.10 -13.77 -3.93
C VAL A 330 -0.45 -15.24 -3.89
N GLN A 331 0.26 -16.03 -3.08
CA GLN A 331 -0.07 -17.44 -2.87
C GLN A 331 -1.37 -17.60 -2.09
N LEU A 332 -1.63 -16.75 -1.09
CA LEU A 332 -2.92 -16.75 -0.39
C LEU A 332 -4.08 -16.49 -1.35
N LYS A 333 -3.95 -15.52 -2.25
CA LYS A 333 -4.97 -15.26 -3.27
C LYS A 333 -5.18 -16.46 -4.19
N LYS A 334 -4.11 -17.14 -4.60
CA LYS A 334 -4.21 -18.36 -5.41
C LYS A 334 -4.94 -19.47 -4.65
N LEU A 335 -4.55 -19.74 -3.40
CA LEU A 335 -5.22 -20.72 -2.53
C LEU A 335 -6.70 -20.38 -2.36
N GLY A 336 -7.02 -19.13 -1.98
CA GLY A 336 -8.39 -18.66 -1.80
C GLY A 336 -9.23 -18.75 -3.09
N LYS A 337 -8.68 -18.36 -4.23
CA LYS A 337 -9.37 -18.44 -5.53
C LYS A 337 -9.65 -19.90 -5.92
N ASN A 338 -8.67 -20.77 -5.76
CA ASN A 338 -8.82 -22.16 -6.16
C ASN A 338 -9.75 -22.93 -5.21
N VAL A 339 -9.77 -22.63 -3.90
CA VAL A 339 -10.74 -23.24 -2.98
C VAL A 339 -12.16 -22.72 -3.21
N GLN A 340 -12.33 -21.45 -3.60
CA GLN A 340 -13.64 -20.92 -4.06
C GLN A 340 -14.11 -21.58 -5.35
N ALA A 341 -13.21 -21.77 -6.32
CA ALA A 341 -13.54 -22.46 -7.56
C ALA A 341 -13.94 -23.92 -7.28
N LEU A 342 -13.17 -24.61 -6.45
CA LEU A 342 -13.48 -25.96 -6.00
C LEU A 342 -14.85 -26.03 -5.31
N SER A 343 -15.14 -25.15 -4.36
CA SER A 343 -16.43 -25.17 -3.65
C SER A 343 -17.61 -24.84 -4.56
N SER A 344 -17.42 -23.96 -5.54
CA SER A 344 -18.45 -23.64 -6.54
C SER A 344 -18.76 -24.85 -7.43
N GLU A 345 -17.73 -25.59 -7.83
CA GLU A 345 -17.90 -26.82 -8.60
C GLU A 345 -18.57 -27.93 -7.79
N VAL A 346 -18.21 -28.07 -6.51
CA VAL A 346 -18.87 -28.99 -5.57
C VAL A 346 -20.36 -28.68 -5.39
N ALA A 347 -20.76 -27.40 -5.52
CA ALA A 347 -22.15 -26.98 -5.43
C ALA A 347 -22.91 -27.01 -6.78
N SER A 348 -22.25 -27.34 -7.89
CA SER A 348 -22.87 -27.38 -9.21
C SER A 348 -23.85 -28.55 -9.35
N GLU A 349 -24.96 -28.34 -10.06
CA GLU A 349 -25.90 -29.42 -10.42
C GLU A 349 -25.26 -30.45 -11.37
N GLU A 350 -24.36 -29.99 -12.25
CA GLU A 350 -23.59 -30.81 -13.19
C GLU A 350 -22.10 -30.52 -13.04
N PRO A 351 -21.40 -31.16 -12.08
CA PRO A 351 -19.98 -30.91 -11.86
C PRO A 351 -19.10 -31.42 -13.01
N ASP A 352 -18.18 -30.59 -13.48
CA ASP A 352 -17.16 -30.95 -14.47
C ASP A 352 -15.85 -31.33 -13.76
N LYS A 353 -15.46 -32.60 -13.92
CA LYS A 353 -14.24 -33.19 -13.37
C LYS A 353 -12.97 -32.40 -13.71
N ARG A 354 -12.92 -31.73 -14.86
CA ARG A 354 -11.75 -30.93 -15.27
C ARG A 354 -11.51 -29.75 -14.33
N TRP A 355 -12.58 -29.14 -13.82
CA TRP A 355 -12.46 -28.02 -12.88
C TRP A 355 -12.02 -28.47 -11.50
N TYR A 356 -12.39 -29.67 -11.06
CA TYR A 356 -11.82 -30.28 -9.86
C TYR A 356 -10.32 -30.49 -9.98
N GLU A 357 -9.87 -31.09 -11.08
CA GLU A 357 -8.45 -31.34 -11.31
C GLU A 357 -7.65 -30.02 -11.33
N VAL A 358 -8.10 -29.03 -12.09
CA VAL A 358 -7.44 -27.72 -12.19
C VAL A 358 -7.40 -27.00 -10.84
N SER A 359 -8.50 -27.02 -10.08
CA SER A 359 -8.59 -26.33 -8.79
C SER A 359 -7.71 -27.01 -7.75
N ILE A 360 -7.78 -28.34 -7.62
CA ILE A 360 -6.98 -29.12 -6.67
C ILE A 360 -5.49 -28.99 -7.01
N GLN A 361 -5.10 -29.14 -8.28
CA GLN A 361 -3.70 -28.97 -8.70
C GLN A 361 -3.22 -27.54 -8.40
N GLY A 362 -4.05 -26.53 -8.66
CA GLY A 362 -3.74 -25.15 -8.33
C GLY A 362 -3.56 -24.92 -6.82
N ILE A 363 -4.29 -25.62 -5.96
CA ILE A 363 -4.13 -25.57 -4.49
C ILE A 363 -2.81 -26.22 -4.09
N VAL A 364 -2.52 -27.41 -4.63
CA VAL A 364 -1.28 -28.15 -4.35
C VAL A 364 -0.04 -27.35 -4.81
N ASP A 365 -0.07 -26.77 -6.00
CA ASP A 365 1.04 -25.98 -6.54
C ASP A 365 1.28 -24.71 -5.71
N ALA A 366 0.21 -24.01 -5.31
CA ALA A 366 0.31 -22.84 -4.45
C ALA A 366 0.84 -23.22 -3.06
N ALA A 367 0.38 -24.33 -2.48
CA ALA A 367 0.85 -24.83 -1.19
C ALA A 367 2.33 -25.28 -1.25
N LYS A 368 2.76 -25.96 -2.31
CA LYS A 368 4.18 -26.32 -2.52
C LYS A 368 5.07 -25.08 -2.63
N ALA A 369 4.58 -24.01 -3.26
CA ALA A 369 5.32 -22.76 -3.34
C ALA A 369 5.46 -22.04 -1.98
N VAL A 370 4.57 -22.31 -1.03
CA VAL A 370 4.64 -21.82 0.36
C VAL A 370 5.67 -22.61 1.19
N GLY A 371 5.86 -23.90 0.90
CA GLY A 371 6.76 -24.79 1.63
C GLY A 371 6.10 -25.51 2.81
N ASP A 372 6.91 -25.97 3.78
CA ASP A 372 6.51 -26.93 4.83
C ASP A 372 5.28 -26.51 5.66
N ILE A 373 5.07 -25.20 5.85
CA ILE A 373 3.95 -24.67 6.62
C ILE A 373 2.58 -25.06 6.00
N ALA A 374 2.55 -25.28 4.67
CA ALA A 374 1.35 -25.64 3.93
C ALA A 374 1.17 -27.16 3.70
N GLU A 375 2.00 -28.01 4.31
CA GLU A 375 1.86 -29.48 4.20
C GLU A 375 0.45 -29.99 4.57
N PRO A 376 -0.23 -29.46 5.61
CA PRO A 376 -1.62 -29.87 5.91
C PRO A 376 -2.60 -29.56 4.77
N VAL A 377 -2.44 -28.42 4.09
CA VAL A 377 -3.28 -28.03 2.94
C VAL A 377 -3.11 -29.04 1.80
N ILE A 378 -1.88 -29.47 1.53
CA ILE A 378 -1.58 -30.49 0.49
C ILE A 378 -2.27 -31.80 0.83
N LYS A 379 -2.16 -32.27 2.07
CA LYS A 379 -2.76 -33.55 2.52
C LYS A 379 -4.28 -33.56 2.36
N VAL A 380 -4.96 -32.47 2.69
CA VAL A 380 -6.42 -32.38 2.52
C VAL A 380 -6.81 -32.32 1.03
N ALA A 381 -6.06 -31.58 0.22
CA ALA A 381 -6.29 -31.50 -1.23
C ALA A 381 -6.09 -32.87 -1.93
N GLU A 382 -5.12 -33.68 -1.49
CA GLU A 382 -4.91 -35.04 -1.99
C GLU A 382 -6.04 -36.00 -1.60
N LYS A 383 -6.61 -35.87 -0.39
CA LYS A 383 -7.81 -36.65 -0.02
C LYS A 383 -9.01 -36.29 -0.90
N LEU A 384 -9.20 -35.00 -1.17
CA LEU A 384 -10.27 -34.53 -2.06
C LEU A 384 -10.10 -35.04 -3.50
N SER A 385 -8.87 -35.13 -3.99
CA SER A 385 -8.61 -35.65 -5.35
C SER A 385 -9.04 -37.11 -5.50
N LEU A 386 -8.80 -37.92 -4.46
CA LEU A 386 -9.20 -39.34 -4.42
C LEU A 386 -10.72 -39.56 -4.38
N LEU A 387 -11.50 -38.56 -3.96
CA LEU A 387 -12.96 -38.68 -3.92
C LEU A 387 -13.62 -38.09 -5.16
N LEU A 388 -13.10 -36.98 -5.68
CA LEU A 388 -13.75 -36.21 -6.74
C LEU A 388 -13.33 -36.62 -8.15
N LEU A 389 -12.15 -37.25 -8.31
CA LEU A 389 -11.61 -37.60 -9.64
C LEU A 389 -11.80 -39.08 -10.01
N VAL A 390 -12.53 -39.84 -9.20
CA VAL A 390 -12.84 -41.27 -9.46
C VAL A 390 -13.97 -41.42 -10.47
#